data_AF-A0AA50RTI9-F1
#
_entry.id   AF-A0AA50RTI9-F1
#
_cell.length_a   1.000
_cell.length_b   1.000
_cell.length_c   1.000
_cell.angle_alpha   90.00
_cell.angle_beta   90.00
_cell.angle_gamma   90.00
#
_symmetry.space_group_name_H-M   'P 1'
#
loop_
_entity.id
_entity.type
_entity.pdbx_description
1 polymer ?
#
loop_
_entity_poly.entity_id
_entity_poly.type
_entity_poly.pdbx_seq_one_letter_code
_entity_poly.pdbx_strand_id
1 'polypeptide(L)'
;MKTLLLALAVVAFVCLGSADQLGLGRQQIDQGWRQAKVSSSRRCYECTKENHWYKCLSAKICPMGQNMCYTWHKPDENGEMSWAVKGCTKKCPTAGPDEHVRCCYQTECNSY
;
A
#
# COMPACT_ATOMS: atom_id res chain seq x y z
N MET A 1 52.48 15.34 44.93
CA MET A 1 51.46 15.01 45.96
C MET A 1 50.39 16.08 45.88
N LYS A 2 49.19 15.79 45.35
CA LYS A 2 48.03 15.17 46.03
C LYS A 2 47.18 16.23 46.75
N THR A 3 46.30 16.85 45.99
CA THR A 3 44.99 17.36 46.45
C THR A 3 43.96 16.79 45.46
N LEU A 4 43.64 15.49 45.53
CA LEU A 4 42.50 14.97 46.29
C LEU A 4 41.31 15.94 46.15
N LEU A 5 40.46 15.73 45.13
CA LEU A 5 39.20 14.98 45.28
C LEU A 5 38.42 15.50 46.49
N LEU A 6 37.52 16.48 46.31
CA LEU A 6 36.29 16.68 47.10
C LEU A 6 35.60 18.00 46.73
N ALA A 7 34.81 17.96 45.65
CA ALA A 7 33.65 18.82 45.40
C ALA A 7 32.93 18.25 44.16
N LEU A 8 32.41 17.03 44.24
CA LEU A 8 30.99 16.78 44.55
C LEU A 8 30.03 17.68 43.75
N ALA A 9 29.49 17.07 42.69
CA ALA A 9 28.04 16.91 42.55
C ALA A 9 27.20 18.13 42.13
N VAL A 10 27.59 18.87 41.09
CA VAL A 10 26.67 19.74 40.32
C VAL A 10 27.31 19.86 38.92
N VAL A 11 27.03 19.05 37.89
CA VAL A 11 25.81 18.99 37.07
C VAL A 11 25.91 17.68 36.26
N ALA A 12 25.52 16.57 36.87
CA ALA A 12 25.25 15.33 36.15
C ALA A 12 23.80 15.34 35.63
N PHE A 13 23.38 16.35 34.85
CA PHE A 13 22.00 16.43 34.33
C PHE A 13 21.89 17.39 33.13
N VAL A 14 22.68 17.16 32.09
CA VAL A 14 22.30 17.57 30.73
C VAL A 14 22.76 16.44 29.79
N CYS A 15 22.21 15.24 29.99
CA CYS A 15 21.13 14.76 29.14
C CYS A 15 21.49 14.78 27.65
N LEU A 16 22.10 13.68 27.22
CA LEU A 16 21.63 12.87 26.08
C LEU A 16 21.26 13.61 24.79
N GLY A 17 22.06 13.40 23.76
CA GLY A 17 21.59 13.48 22.38
C GLY A 17 22.71 13.80 21.41
N SER A 18 22.99 13.05 20.37
CA SER A 18 22.53 11.73 19.91
C SER A 18 23.49 11.43 18.78
N ALA A 19 24.11 10.24 18.80
CA ALA A 19 24.93 9.79 17.70
C ALA A 19 24.11 9.79 16.40
N ASP A 20 24.70 10.33 15.34
CA ASP A 20 24.19 10.31 13.98
C ASP A 20 23.95 8.87 13.54
N GLN A 21 22.71 8.41 13.65
CA GLN A 21 22.29 7.13 13.11
C GLN A 21 21.51 7.40 11.82
N LEU A 22 22.17 7.06 10.72
CA LEU A 22 21.59 6.73 9.42
C LEU A 22 20.19 6.13 9.58
N GLY A 23 19.19 6.96 9.31
CA GLY A 23 17.80 6.56 9.23
C GLY A 23 17.14 7.47 8.20
N LEU A 24 16.75 6.88 7.06
CA LEU A 24 15.81 7.45 6.08
C LEU A 24 14.45 7.65 6.79
N GLY A 25 14.38 8.67 7.63
CA GLY A 25 13.23 9.05 8.44
C GLY A 25 12.34 9.99 7.66
N ARG A 26 11.18 9.46 7.26
CA ARG A 26 10.01 10.18 6.74
C ARG A 26 9.89 11.60 7.28
N GLN A 27 9.94 12.57 6.37
CA GLN A 27 9.58 13.95 6.62
C GLN A 27 8.07 14.04 6.88
N GLN A 28 7.69 13.97 8.15
CA GLN A 28 6.34 14.24 8.62
C GLN A 28 6.20 15.77 8.72
N ILE A 29 5.75 16.39 7.63
CA ILE A 29 5.39 17.81 7.63
C ILE A 29 4.03 17.93 8.32
N ASP A 30 4.08 18.39 9.56
CA ASP A 30 2.95 18.80 10.36
C ASP A 30 2.62 20.26 9.99
N GLN A 31 1.64 20.51 9.12
CA GLN A 31 1.09 21.85 8.90
C GLN A 31 -0.27 21.81 8.19
N GLY A 32 -1.33 21.78 9.01
CA GLY A 32 -2.43 22.75 8.89
C GLY A 32 -3.28 22.75 7.62
N TRP A 33 -3.87 21.62 7.25
CA TRP A 33 -5.17 21.58 6.56
C TRP A 33 -5.94 20.38 7.14
N ARG A 34 -7.27 20.47 7.22
CA ARG A 34 -8.14 19.32 7.45
C ARG A 34 -7.95 18.32 6.29
N GLN A 35 -6.86 17.57 6.29
CA GLN A 35 -6.57 16.56 5.29
C GLN A 35 -7.38 15.34 5.68
N ALA A 36 -8.64 15.36 5.27
CA ALA A 36 -9.52 14.22 5.27
C ALA A 36 -8.75 13.03 4.73
N LYS A 37 -8.27 12.15 5.63
CA LYS A 37 -8.05 10.71 5.44
C LYS A 37 -7.94 10.39 3.95
N VAL A 38 -6.88 10.91 3.31
CA VAL A 38 -6.73 10.80 1.85
C VAL A 38 -6.42 9.33 1.68
N SER A 39 -7.48 8.56 1.45
CA SER A 39 -7.42 7.14 1.12
C SER A 39 -6.36 7.05 0.07
N SER A 40 -5.19 6.53 0.42
CA SER A 40 -4.08 6.32 -0.51
C SER A 40 -4.70 5.70 -1.75
N SER A 41 -4.69 6.45 -2.86
CA SER A 41 -5.42 6.04 -4.05
C SER A 41 -4.88 4.68 -4.45
N ARG A 42 -5.70 3.63 -4.28
CA ARG A 42 -5.26 2.24 -4.46
C ARG A 42 -4.78 2.08 -5.90
N ARG A 43 -3.76 1.26 -6.14
CA ARG A 43 -3.42 0.86 -7.51
C ARG A 43 -3.81 -0.59 -7.75
N CYS A 44 -4.44 -0.86 -8.88
CA CYS A 44 -4.79 -2.21 -9.33
C CYS A 44 -4.52 -2.34 -10.82
N TYR A 45 -4.30 -3.57 -11.29
CA TYR A 45 -4.32 -3.86 -12.71
C TYR A 45 -5.75 -3.73 -13.24
N GLU A 46 -5.91 -3.05 -14.37
CA GLU A 46 -7.21 -2.82 -15.02
C GLU A 46 -7.13 -3.16 -16.50
N CYS A 47 -7.53 -4.38 -16.82
CA CYS A 47 -7.36 -4.99 -18.13
C CYS A 47 -8.30 -6.19 -18.29
N THR A 48 -8.39 -6.70 -19.53
CA THR A 48 -9.07 -7.95 -19.86
C THR A 48 -8.09 -8.90 -20.54
N LYS A 49 -8.46 -10.17 -20.67
CA LYS A 49 -7.62 -11.19 -21.34
C LYS A 49 -7.27 -10.77 -22.77
N GLU A 50 -8.17 -10.11 -23.49
CA GLU A 50 -7.99 -9.68 -24.89
C GLU A 50 -6.98 -8.53 -25.03
N ASN A 51 -6.89 -7.65 -24.04
CA ASN A 51 -6.04 -6.46 -24.08
C ASN A 51 -4.84 -6.52 -23.13
N HIS A 52 -4.57 -7.70 -22.58
CA HIS A 52 -3.59 -7.88 -21.51
C HIS A 52 -2.19 -7.38 -21.90
N TRP A 53 -1.79 -7.60 -23.15
CA TRP A 53 -0.45 -7.31 -23.66
C TRP A 53 -0.10 -5.81 -23.65
N TYR A 54 -1.08 -4.90 -23.66
CA TYR A 54 -0.84 -3.45 -23.63
C TYR A 54 -1.50 -2.73 -22.46
N LYS A 55 -2.65 -3.21 -21.98
CA LYS A 55 -3.34 -2.55 -20.84
C LYS A 55 -2.95 -3.11 -19.48
N CYS A 56 -2.44 -4.34 -19.41
CA CYS A 56 -2.09 -4.99 -18.14
C CYS A 56 -0.61 -4.91 -17.76
N LEU A 57 0.16 -4.05 -18.42
CA LEU A 57 1.60 -3.91 -18.17
C LEU A 57 1.91 -3.24 -16.82
N SER A 58 0.99 -2.43 -16.30
CA SER A 58 1.16 -1.75 -15.02
C SER A 58 -0.17 -1.48 -14.34
N ALA A 59 -0.14 -1.41 -13.01
CA ALA A 59 -1.28 -1.02 -12.22
C ALA A 59 -1.60 0.48 -12.36
N LYS A 60 -2.88 0.81 -12.39
CA LYS A 60 -3.39 2.18 -12.48
C LYS A 60 -3.97 2.61 -11.15
N ILE A 61 -3.96 3.91 -10.91
CA ILE A 61 -4.65 4.51 -9.76
C ILE A 61 -6.15 4.26 -9.93
N CYS A 62 -6.78 3.69 -8.91
CA CYS A 62 -8.20 3.44 -8.88
C CYS A 62 -8.99 4.76 -8.80
N PRO A 63 -10.17 4.81 -9.44
CA PRO A 63 -11.08 5.94 -9.29
C PRO A 63 -11.41 6.25 -7.83
N MET A 64 -11.76 7.51 -7.55
CA MET A 64 -12.10 7.95 -6.20
C MET A 64 -13.21 7.07 -5.60
N GLY A 65 -12.99 6.58 -4.38
CA GLY A 65 -13.91 5.69 -3.68
C GLY A 65 -13.82 4.21 -4.04
N GLN A 66 -12.94 3.82 -4.99
CA GLN A 66 -12.61 2.43 -5.28
C GLN A 66 -11.28 2.08 -4.61
N ASN A 67 -11.35 1.31 -3.53
CA ASN A 67 -10.22 1.01 -2.65
C ASN A 67 -9.92 -0.50 -2.55
N MET A 68 -10.36 -1.27 -3.54
CA MET A 68 -10.20 -2.72 -3.63
C MET A 68 -9.92 -3.12 -5.07
N CYS A 69 -9.05 -4.12 -5.25
CA CYS A 69 -8.82 -4.75 -6.53
C CYS A 69 -9.68 -6.00 -6.66
N TYR A 70 -10.03 -6.38 -7.88
CA TYR A 70 -10.63 -7.67 -8.17
C TYR A 70 -10.00 -8.35 -9.40
N THR A 71 -10.14 -9.66 -9.45
CA THR A 71 -9.90 -10.52 -10.62
C THR A 71 -11.13 -11.39 -10.83
N TRP A 72 -11.76 -11.27 -11.99
CA TRP A 72 -12.86 -12.11 -12.44
C TRP A 72 -12.32 -13.28 -13.24
N HIS A 73 -12.76 -14.49 -12.91
CA HIS A 73 -12.42 -15.72 -13.61
C HIS A 73 -13.68 -16.30 -14.25
N LYS A 74 -13.53 -16.77 -15.48
CA LYS A 74 -14.58 -17.39 -16.27
C LYS A 74 -14.03 -18.66 -16.92
N PRO A 75 -14.90 -19.63 -17.22
CA PRO A 75 -14.51 -20.76 -18.06
C PRO A 75 -14.08 -20.23 -19.44
N ASP A 76 -12.99 -20.76 -19.96
CA ASP A 76 -12.57 -20.53 -21.34
C ASP A 76 -13.34 -21.46 -22.32
N GLU A 77 -12.92 -21.47 -23.58
CA GLU A 77 -13.54 -22.29 -24.63
C GLU A 77 -13.51 -23.80 -24.33
N ASN A 78 -12.58 -24.25 -23.48
CA ASN A 78 -12.44 -25.64 -23.05
C ASN A 78 -13.13 -25.91 -21.70
N GLY A 79 -13.78 -24.91 -21.11
CA GLY A 79 -14.39 -25.00 -19.78
C GLY A 79 -13.40 -24.87 -18.62
N GLU A 80 -12.13 -24.52 -18.89
CA GLU A 80 -11.13 -24.32 -17.84
C GLU A 80 -11.24 -22.90 -17.25
N MET A 81 -11.21 -22.81 -15.92
CA MET A 81 -11.30 -21.52 -15.23
C MET A 81 -10.03 -20.69 -15.46
N SER A 82 -10.17 -19.57 -16.16
CA SER A 82 -9.07 -18.63 -16.38
C SER A 82 -9.50 -17.21 -16.02
N TRP A 83 -8.54 -16.35 -15.68
CA TRP A 83 -8.86 -14.94 -15.42
C TRP A 83 -9.33 -14.27 -16.73
N ALA A 84 -10.37 -13.47 -16.63
CA ALA A 84 -11.00 -12.75 -17.74
C ALA A 84 -10.84 -11.23 -17.60
N VAL A 85 -10.99 -10.70 -16.38
CA VAL A 85 -10.99 -9.26 -16.11
C VAL A 85 -10.26 -8.97 -14.80
N LYS A 86 -9.47 -7.90 -14.78
CA LYS A 86 -8.88 -7.31 -13.57
C LYS A 86 -9.34 -5.87 -13.46
N GLY A 87 -9.58 -5.36 -12.25
CA GLY A 87 -9.94 -3.96 -12.09
C GLY A 87 -10.04 -3.46 -10.65
N CYS A 88 -10.42 -2.19 -10.55
CA CYS A 88 -10.74 -1.50 -9.29
C CYS A 88 -12.22 -1.62 -8.97
N THR A 89 -12.56 -1.63 -7.68
CA THR A 89 -13.95 -1.60 -7.23
C THR A 89 -14.09 -0.97 -5.84
N LYS A 90 -15.30 -0.50 -5.53
CA LYS A 90 -15.70 -0.08 -4.17
C LYS A 90 -16.16 -1.26 -3.31
N LYS A 91 -16.84 -2.23 -3.92
CA LYS A 91 -17.37 -3.44 -3.26
C LYS A 91 -17.02 -4.66 -4.11
N CYS A 92 -16.67 -5.78 -3.48
CA CYS A 92 -16.31 -6.98 -4.21
C CYS A 92 -17.50 -7.40 -5.10
N PRO A 93 -17.31 -7.56 -6.42
CA PRO A 93 -18.37 -7.99 -7.31
C PRO A 93 -18.91 -9.35 -6.91
N THR A 94 -20.19 -9.58 -7.20
CA THR A 94 -20.82 -10.88 -7.03
C THR A 94 -20.64 -11.69 -8.31
N ALA A 95 -20.04 -12.87 -8.19
CA ALA A 95 -19.87 -13.78 -9.32
C ALA A 95 -21.20 -14.41 -9.73
N GLY A 96 -21.36 -14.73 -11.02
CA GLY A 96 -22.41 -15.62 -11.50
C GLY A 96 -22.21 -17.09 -11.08
N PRO A 97 -23.12 -17.99 -11.48
CA PRO A 97 -23.09 -19.41 -11.08
C PRO A 97 -21.80 -20.14 -11.46
N ASP A 98 -21.27 -19.85 -12.65
CA ASP A 98 -20.08 -20.49 -13.22
C ASP A 98 -18.88 -19.54 -13.25
N GLU A 99 -18.89 -18.51 -12.41
CA GLU A 99 -17.84 -17.50 -12.38
C GLU A 99 -17.20 -17.45 -11.00
N HIS A 100 -15.95 -16.99 -10.94
CA HIS A 100 -15.26 -16.81 -9.67
C HIS A 100 -14.63 -15.42 -9.59
N VAL A 101 -14.93 -14.69 -8.52
CA VAL A 101 -14.36 -13.36 -8.27
C VAL A 101 -13.46 -13.43 -7.05
N ARG A 102 -12.18 -13.05 -7.24
CA ARG A 102 -11.22 -12.83 -6.16
C ARG A 102 -11.08 -11.34 -5.93
N CYS A 103 -11.20 -10.90 -4.68
CA CYS A 103 -10.99 -9.51 -4.29
C CYS A 103 -9.87 -9.39 -3.26
N CYS A 104 -9.14 -8.28 -3.30
CA CYS A 104 -8.04 -8.02 -2.38
C CYS A 104 -7.83 -6.52 -2.14
N TYR A 105 -7.28 -6.19 -0.98
CA TYR A 105 -7.13 -4.80 -0.51
C TYR A 105 -5.69 -4.29 -0.58
N GLN A 106 -4.70 -5.12 -0.91
CA GLN A 106 -3.33 -4.65 -1.04
C GLN A 106 -3.15 -3.92 -2.39
N THR A 107 -2.21 -2.98 -2.44
CA THR A 107 -1.87 -2.31 -3.70
C THR A 107 -1.26 -3.33 -4.67
N GLU A 108 -1.70 -3.35 -5.92
CA GLU A 108 -1.22 -4.25 -6.98
C GLU A 108 -1.46 -5.75 -6.75
N CYS A 109 -2.33 -6.11 -5.79
CA CYS A 109 -2.57 -7.49 -5.37
C CYS A 109 -3.25 -8.39 -6.43
N ASN A 110 -3.78 -7.80 -7.50
CA ASN A 110 -4.39 -8.51 -8.62
C ASN A 110 -3.43 -8.67 -9.82
N SER A 111 -2.12 -8.64 -9.59
CA SER A 111 -1.09 -8.83 -10.62
C SER A 111 -1.11 -10.20 -11.28
N TYR A 112 -1.46 -11.26 -10.51
CA TYR A 112 -1.56 -12.65 -10.95
C TYR A 112 -3.02 -13.05 -11.16
#